data_AF-W1YM58-F1
#
_entry.id   AF-W1YM58-F1
#
_cell.length_a   1.000
_cell.length_b   1.000
_cell.length_c   1.000
_cell.angle_alpha   90.00
_cell.angle_beta   90.00
_cell.angle_gamma   90.00
#
_symmetry.space_group_name_H-M   'P 1'
#
loop_
_entity.id
_entity.type
_entity.pdbx_description
1 polymer ?
#
loop_
_entity_poly.entity_id
_entity_poly.type
_entity_poly.pdbx_seq_one_letter_code
_entity_poly.pdbx_strand_id
1 'polypeptide(L)' 'RPGELVLVDAGVEVDSLYTADVTRTIPVDGRFTEPQRRVYEAVLEAADAAFARANEPGCRFRDVHTAAM' A
#
# COMPACT_ATOMS: atom_id res chain seq x y z
N ARG A 1 3.63 3.89 19.90
CA ARG A 1 4.68 4.42 20.81
C ARG A 1 5.96 4.65 20.01
N PRO A 2 6.96 5.43 20.47
CA PRO A 2 8.25 5.53 19.76
C PRO A 2 8.82 4.13 19.46
N GLY A 3 9.39 3.94 18.27
CA GLY A 3 9.83 2.65 17.77
C GLY A 3 8.75 1.73 17.18
N GLU A 4 7.46 2.07 17.25
CA GLU A 4 6.37 1.32 16.61
C GLU A 4 5.95 1.93 15.27
N LEU A 5 5.31 1.11 14.43
CA LEU A 5 4.62 1.56 13.22
C LEU A 5 3.13 1.74 13.51
N VAL A 6 2.50 2.67 12.78
CA VAL A 6 1.05 2.75 12.65
C VAL A 6 0.66 2.36 11.23
N LEU A 7 -0.33 1.47 11.11
CA LEU A 7 -1.04 1.20 9.87
C LEU A 7 -2.36 1.96 9.95
N VAL A 8 -2.55 2.89 9.03
CA VAL A 8 -3.79 3.64 8.85
C VAL A 8 -4.46 3.08 7.63
N ASP A 9 -5.62 2.47 7.82
CA ASP A 9 -6.49 2.01 6.75
C ASP A 9 -7.79 2.79 6.84
N ALA A 10 -8.02 3.67 5.87
CA ALA A 10 -9.09 4.64 5.94
C ALA A 10 -9.64 4.97 4.56
N GLY A 11 -10.96 5.04 4.50
CA GLY A 11 -11.69 5.53 3.36
C GLY A 11 -12.50 6.78 3.68
N VAL A 12 -12.93 7.46 2.62
CA VAL A 12 -13.85 8.60 2.69
C VAL A 12 -14.85 8.50 1.55
N GLU A 13 -16.06 8.98 1.79
CA GLU A 13 -17.07 9.26 0.77
C GLU A 13 -17.48 10.73 0.84
N VAL A 14 -17.98 11.24 -0.28
CA VAL A 14 -18.59 12.57 -0.36
C VAL A 14 -19.93 12.45 -1.10
N ASP A 15 -20.70 13.54 -1.17
CA ASP A 15 -22.03 13.59 -1.81
C ASP A 15 -22.03 13.29 -3.33
N SER A 16 -20.90 12.89 -3.90
CA SER A 16 -20.78 12.34 -5.25
C SER A 16 -21.04 10.84 -5.33
N LEU A 17 -21.20 10.14 -4.21
CA LEU A 17 -21.33 8.68 -4.11
C LEU A 17 -20.09 7.90 -4.61
N TYR A 18 -18.93 8.57 -4.66
CA TYR A 18 -17.63 7.93 -4.93
C TYR A 18 -16.83 7.83 -3.64
N THR A 19 -16.12 6.72 -3.48
CA THR A 19 -15.24 6.47 -2.34
C THR A 19 -13.77 6.59 -2.73
N ALA A 20 -12.96 7.03 -1.78
CA ALA A 20 -11.52 6.77 -1.79
C ALA A 20 -11.19 5.79 -0.68
N ASP A 21 -10.24 4.90 -0.92
CA ASP A 21 -9.76 3.90 0.03
C ASP A 21 -8.24 3.87 -0.01
N VAL A 22 -7.60 4.19 1.12
CA VAL A 22 -6.15 4.40 1.18
C VAL A 22 -5.59 3.82 2.47
N THR A 23 -4.63 2.91 2.31
CA THR A 23 -3.81 2.42 3.41
C THR A 23 -2.41 3.06 3.40
N ARG A 24 -1.88 3.45 4.57
CA ARG A 24 -0.50 3.90 4.77
C ARG A 24 0.11 3.31 6.03
N THR A 25 1.37 2.91 5.96
CA THR A 25 2.17 2.45 7.11
C THR A 25 3.28 3.45 7.38
N ILE A 26 3.33 4.01 8.60
CA ILE A 26 4.22 5.13 8.96
C ILE A 26 4.86 4.87 10.33
N PRO A 27 6.15 5.18 10.55
CA PRO A 27 6.77 5.12 11.87
C PRO A 27 6.22 6.23 12.78
N VAL A 28 5.80 5.87 14.00
CA VAL A 28 5.20 6.82 14.96
C VAL A 28 6.15 7.95 15.34
N ASP A 29 7.46 7.69 15.35
CA ASP A 29 8.53 8.66 15.64
C ASP A 29 9.19 9.24 14.38
N GLY A 30 8.59 9.01 13.19
CA GLY A 30 9.01 9.60 11.93
C GLY A 30 10.24 8.95 11.28
N ARG A 31 10.83 7.88 11.86
CA ARG A 31 11.97 7.18 11.27
C ARG A 31 11.78 5.67 11.30
N PHE A 32 11.90 5.03 10.15
CA PHE A 32 11.95 3.58 10.10
C PHE A 32 13.25 3.05 10.71
N THR A 33 13.13 2.07 11.60
CA THR A 33 14.26 1.19 11.93
C THR A 33 14.61 0.31 10.74
N GLU A 34 15.80 -0.28 10.73
CA GLU A 34 16.24 -1.12 9.62
C GLU A 34 15.35 -2.36 9.37
N PRO A 35 14.88 -3.11 10.40
CA PRO A 35 13.90 -4.18 10.18
C PRO A 35 12.57 -3.67 9.60
N GLN A 36 12.05 -2.54 10.10
CA GLN A 36 10.79 -1.97 9.60
C GLN A 36 10.89 -1.50 8.15
N ARG A 37 12.01 -0.84 7.81
CA ARG A 37 12.28 -0.37 6.45
C ARG A 37 12.35 -1.53 5.45
N ARG A 38 13.03 -2.62 5.80
CA ARG A 38 13.09 -3.83 4.95
C ARG A 38 11.71 -4.40 4.63
N VAL A 39 10.82 -4.48 5.62
CA VAL A 39 9.44 -4.95 5.38
C VAL A 39 8.65 -3.93 4.56
N TYR A 40 8.79 -2.64 4.86
CA TYR A 40 8.10 -1.58 4.10
C TYR A 40 8.51 -1.56 2.63
N GLU A 41 9.81 -1.63 2.34
CA GLU A 41 10.36 -1.66 0.97
C GLU A 41 9.87 -2.90 0.21
N ALA A 42 9.85 -4.08 0.83
CA ALA A 42 9.31 -5.28 0.19
C ALA A 42 7.83 -5.14 -0.21
N VAL A 43 7.00 -4.53 0.66
CA VAL A 43 5.58 -4.29 0.35
C VAL A 43 5.42 -3.17 -0.69
N LEU A 44 6.28 -2.15 -0.66
CA LEU A 44 6.28 -1.08 -1.66
C LEU A 44 6.60 -1.62 -3.05
N GLU A 45 7.65 -2.45 -3.17
CA GLU A 45 8.02 -3.09 -4.44
C GLU A 45 6.88 -3.96 -4.99
N ALA A 46 6.23 -4.75 -4.13
CA ALA A 46 5.07 -5.55 -4.51
C ALA A 46 3.89 -4.68 -4.99
N ALA A 47 3.61 -3.57 -4.30
CA ALA A 47 2.56 -2.63 -4.68
C ALA A 47 2.86 -1.95 -6.03
N ASP A 48 4.10 -1.51 -6.25
CA ASP A 48 4.51 -0.89 -7.51
C ASP A 48 4.41 -1.87 -8.69
N ALA A 49 4.80 -3.13 -8.50
CA ALA A 49 4.63 -4.19 -9.51
C ALA A 49 3.14 -4.46 -9.81
N ALA A 50 2.30 -4.51 -8.78
CA ALA A 50 0.86 -4.65 -8.92
C ALA A 50 0.23 -3.47 -9.69
N PHE A 51 0.62 -2.23 -9.38
CA PHE A 51 0.14 -1.04 -10.08
C PHE A 51 0.58 -1.02 -11.55
N ALA A 52 1.83 -1.38 -11.83
CA ALA A 52 2.31 -1.51 -13.20
C ALA A 52 1.45 -2.51 -13.99
N ARG A 53 1.20 -3.69 -13.41
CA ARG A 53 0.37 -4.72 -14.05
C ARG A 53 -1.10 -4.30 -14.21
N ALA A 54 -1.67 -3.62 -13.23
CA ALA A 54 -3.05 -3.14 -13.28
C ALA A 54 -3.28 -2.05 -14.35
N ASN A 55 -2.25 -1.27 -14.69
CA ASN A 55 -2.30 -0.23 -15.71
C ASN A 55 -2.28 -0.75 -17.15
N GLU A 56 -2.21 -2.07 -17.37
CA GLU A 56 -2.17 -2.68 -18.69
C GLU A 56 -3.58 -3.07 -19.19
N PRO A 57 -4.00 -2.62 -20.39
CA PRO A 57 -5.27 -3.03 -20.98
C PRO A 57 -5.39 -4.56 -21.11
N GLY A 58 -6.52 -5.11 -20.68
CA GLY A 58 -6.77 -6.55 -20.71
C GLY A 58 -6.15 -7.34 -19.55
N CYS A 59 -5.52 -6.66 -18.58
CA CYS A 59 -5.09 -7.28 -17.33
C CYS A 59 -6.27 -7.93 -16.60
N ARG A 60 -6.11 -9.19 -16.18
CA ARG A 60 -7.10 -9.87 -15.34
C ARG A 60 -6.80 -9.53 -13.88
N PHE A 61 -7.85 -9.44 -13.06
CA PHE A 61 -7.71 -9.15 -11.64
C PHE A 61 -6.70 -10.08 -10.92
N ARG A 62 -6.66 -11.37 -11.27
CA ARG A 62 -5.71 -12.33 -10.69
C ARG A 62 -4.25 -12.02 -11.03
N ASP A 63 -4.00 -11.42 -12.19
CA ASP A 63 -2.63 -11.12 -12.63
C ASP A 63 -1.99 -10.05 -11.74
N VAL A 64 -2.79 -9.14 -11.18
CA VAL A 64 -2.34 -8.13 -10.20
C VAL A 64 -1.81 -8.82 -8.94
N HIS A 65 -2.53 -9.82 -8.42
CA HIS A 65 -2.07 -10.60 -7.28
C HIS A 65 -0.78 -11.36 -7.60
N THR A 66 -0.69 -12.00 -8.77
CA THR A 66 0.52 -12.72 -9.18
C THR A 66 1.73 -11.78 -9.35
N ALA A 67 1.53 -10.54 -9.81
CA ALA A 67 2.62 -9.56 -9.92
C ALA A 67 3.14 -9.06 -8.57
N ALA A 68 2.31 -9.11 -7.52
CA ALA A 68 2.67 -8.68 -6.17
C ALA A 68 3.40 -9.75 -5.33
N MET A 69 3.53 -10.98 -5.83
CA MET A 69 4.05 -12.16 -5.12
C MET A 69 5.40 -12.59 -5.68
#